data_AF-A0A924XHE9-F1
#
_entry.id   AF-A0A924XHE9-F1
#
_cell.length_a   1.000
_cell.length_b   1.000
_cell.length_c   1.000
_cell.angle_alpha   90.00
_cell.angle_beta   90.00
_cell.angle_gamma   90.00
#
_symmetry.space_group_name_H-M   'P 1'
#
loop_
_entity.id
_entity.type
_entity.pdbx_description
1 polymer ?
#
loop_
_entity_poly.entity_id
_entity_poly.type
_entity_poly.pdbx_seq_one_letter_code
_entity_poly.pdbx_strand_id
1 'polypeptide(L)'
;MNTEIISTNPVVKAIATGNAPRAARLAAARGALPISQNDLLEVLTFLAHDDDAEIKNAALETFANQDNENLFTAVNSAEIAPSVLGFVAESKSFENRIYEAVITNIKTPDDSI
;
A
#
# COMPACT_ATOMS: atom_id res chain seq x y z
N MET A 1 9.60 -1.95 -10.54
CA MET A 1 8.89 -0.67 -10.71
C MET A 1 9.27 0.23 -9.55
N ASN A 2 9.63 1.50 -9.79
CA ASN A 2 9.94 2.42 -8.71
C ASN A 2 8.61 2.87 -8.10
N THR A 3 8.26 2.32 -6.93
CA THR A 3 7.03 2.66 -6.22
C THR A 3 7.18 4.06 -5.64
N GLU A 4 6.81 5.09 -6.41
CA GLU A 4 6.83 6.48 -5.94
C GLU A 4 5.76 6.68 -4.86
N ILE A 5 6.15 7.28 -3.73
CA ILE A 5 5.25 7.61 -2.63
C ILE A 5 4.73 9.03 -2.83
N ILE A 6 3.42 9.18 -2.89
CA ILE A 6 2.70 10.45 -3.01
C ILE A 6 2.19 10.99 -1.67
N SER A 7 2.17 10.18 -0.61
CA SER A 7 1.72 10.62 0.72
C SER A 7 2.46 11.88 1.20
N THR A 8 1.68 12.81 1.79
CA THR A 8 2.22 14.00 2.46
C THR A 8 2.68 13.71 3.89
N ASN A 9 2.43 12.51 4.41
CA ASN A 9 2.78 12.14 5.78
C ASN A 9 4.30 12.07 5.96
N PRO A 10 4.88 12.79 6.95
CA PRO A 10 6.33 12.84 7.13
C PRO A 10 6.94 11.48 7.47
N VAL A 11 6.19 10.59 8.14
CA VAL A 11 6.67 9.24 8.49
C VAL A 11 6.78 8.38 7.23
N VAL A 12 5.77 8.42 6.37
CA VAL A 12 5.75 7.65 5.11
C VAL A 12 6.86 8.14 4.18
N LYS A 13 7.07 9.45 4.08
CA LYS A 13 8.22 10.02 3.33
C LYS A 13 9.58 9.62 3.91
N ALA A 14 9.72 9.58 5.24
CA ALA A 14 10.97 9.16 5.87
C ALA A 14 11.28 7.68 5.57
N ILE A 15 10.26 6.83 5.49
CA ILE A 15 10.39 5.42 5.09
C ILE A 15 10.82 5.32 3.62
N ALA A 16 10.10 6.01 2.73
CA ALA A 16 10.39 6.00 1.29
C ALA A 16 11.80 6.50 0.94
N THR A 17 12.29 7.50 1.69
CA THR A 17 13.62 8.10 1.48
C THR A 17 14.75 7.33 2.18
N GLY A 18 14.45 6.22 2.86
CA GLY A 18 15.45 5.41 3.58
C GLY A 18 15.96 6.05 4.88
N ASN A 19 15.40 7.17 5.30
CA ASN A 19 15.79 7.89 6.52
C ASN A 19 15.17 7.30 7.79
N ALA A 20 14.13 6.47 7.66
CA ALA A 20 13.49 5.83 8.79
C ALA A 20 14.31 4.63 9.34
N PRO A 21 14.46 4.51 10.67
CA PRO A 21 15.15 3.38 11.28
C PRO A 21 14.39 2.07 11.05
N ARG A 22 15.11 0.95 11.08
CA ARG A 22 14.54 -0.40 10.87
C ARG A 22 13.30 -0.67 11.72
N ALA A 23 13.34 -0.29 12.99
CA ALA A 23 12.20 -0.47 13.91
C ALA A 23 10.94 0.28 13.46
N ALA A 24 11.08 1.49 12.89
CA ALA A 24 9.96 2.26 12.37
C ALA A 24 9.41 1.63 11.08
N ARG A 25 10.27 1.15 10.18
CA ARG A 25 9.84 0.42 8.97
C ARG A 25 9.10 -0.87 9.34
N LEU A 26 9.60 -1.62 10.31
CA LEU A 26 8.94 -2.84 10.79
C LEU A 26 7.58 -2.53 11.47
N ALA A 27 7.49 -1.46 12.24
CA ALA A 27 6.21 -1.02 12.81
C ALA A 27 5.20 -0.62 11.72
N ALA A 28 5.65 0.06 10.67
CA ALA A 28 4.85 0.38 9.49
C ALA A 28 4.38 -0.87 8.76
N ALA A 29 5.29 -1.82 8.51
CA ALA A 29 4.99 -3.10 7.87
C ALA A 29 3.95 -3.91 8.64
N ARG A 30 3.87 -3.74 9.97
CA ARG A 30 2.87 -4.40 10.84
C ARG A 30 1.58 -3.59 11.04
N GLY A 31 1.43 -2.44 10.37
CA GLY A 31 0.27 -1.56 10.52
C GLY A 31 0.14 -0.88 11.88
N ALA A 32 1.24 -0.77 12.64
CA ALA A 32 1.23 -0.19 13.99
C ALA A 32 1.41 1.35 14.02
N LEU A 33 1.37 2.02 12.86
CA LEU A 33 1.52 3.47 12.78
C LEU A 33 0.17 4.19 12.89
N PRO A 34 0.08 5.32 13.62
CA PRO A 34 -1.13 6.13 13.69
C PRO A 34 -1.26 7.03 12.45
N ILE A 35 -1.52 6.43 11.30
CA ILE A 35 -1.66 7.12 10.01
C ILE A 35 -3.00 6.77 9.34
N SER A 36 -3.35 7.49 8.27
CA SER A 36 -4.57 7.22 7.53
C SER A 36 -4.51 5.86 6.82
N GLN A 37 -5.67 5.29 6.50
CA GLN A 37 -5.75 4.02 5.77
C GLN A 37 -5.04 4.11 4.40
N ASN A 38 -5.20 5.22 3.69
CA ASN A 38 -4.57 5.42 2.38
C ASN A 38 -3.04 5.47 2.49
N ASP A 39 -2.53 6.22 3.48
CA ASP A 39 -1.09 6.30 3.77
C ASP A 39 -0.53 4.92 4.20
N LEU A 40 -1.32 4.16 4.98
CA LEU A 40 -0.95 2.82 5.42
C LEU A 40 -0.82 1.87 4.24
N LEU A 41 -1.82 1.83 3.35
CA LEU A 41 -1.76 0.95 2.18
C LEU A 41 -0.58 1.31 1.27
N GLU A 42 -0.33 2.61 1.07
CA GLU A 42 0.80 3.07 0.27
C GLU A 42 2.14 2.62 0.86
N VAL A 43 2.35 2.81 2.17
CA VAL A 43 3.60 2.38 2.81
C VAL A 43 3.74 0.85 2.82
N LEU A 44 2.65 0.10 2.96
CA LEU A 44 2.69 -1.37 2.87
C LEU A 44 3.07 -1.84 1.47
N THR A 45 2.51 -1.24 0.42
CA THR A 45 2.88 -1.53 -0.97
C THR A 45 4.35 -1.21 -1.25
N PHE A 46 4.86 -0.11 -0.69
CA PHE A 46 6.29 0.23 -0.77
C PHE A 46 7.15 -0.82 -0.05
N LEU A 47 6.81 -1.16 1.19
CA LEU A 47 7.57 -2.10 2.03
C LEU A 47 7.46 -3.56 1.56
N ALA A 48 6.44 -3.92 0.78
CA ALA A 48 6.34 -5.21 0.10
C ALA A 48 7.50 -5.47 -0.89
N HIS A 49 8.26 -4.42 -1.22
CA HIS A 49 9.45 -4.48 -2.07
C HIS A 49 10.76 -4.17 -1.31
N ASP A 50 10.72 -4.10 0.03
CA ASP A 50 11.91 -3.83 0.86
C ASP A 50 12.94 -4.97 0.74
N ASP A 51 14.22 -4.62 0.82
CA ASP A 51 15.35 -5.56 0.77
C ASP A 51 15.41 -6.45 2.03
N ASP A 52 14.91 -5.96 3.17
CA ASP A 52 14.81 -6.74 4.40
C ASP A 52 13.60 -7.70 4.33
N ALA A 53 13.89 -8.99 4.25
CA ALA A 53 12.88 -10.04 4.13
C ALA A 53 11.87 -10.04 5.29
N GLU A 54 12.26 -9.65 6.51
CA GLU A 54 11.34 -9.58 7.65
C GLU A 54 10.30 -8.48 7.45
N ILE A 55 10.75 -7.31 7.02
CA ILE A 55 9.90 -6.15 6.75
C ILE A 55 8.97 -6.44 5.56
N LYS A 56 9.54 -6.98 4.48
CA LYS A 56 8.78 -7.37 3.29
C LYS A 56 7.66 -8.35 3.62
N ASN A 57 7.98 -9.43 4.33
CA ASN A 57 6.97 -10.44 4.66
C ASN A 57 5.89 -9.89 5.59
N ALA A 58 6.27 -9.08 6.59
CA ALA A 58 5.31 -8.43 7.48
C ALA A 58 4.37 -7.48 6.71
N ALA A 59 4.89 -6.72 5.73
CA ALA A 59 4.10 -5.82 4.91
C ALA A 59 3.10 -6.58 4.03
N LEU A 60 3.55 -7.64 3.37
CA LEU A 60 2.69 -8.52 2.56
C LEU A 60 1.60 -9.18 3.39
N GLU A 61 1.93 -9.72 4.55
CA GLU A 61 0.97 -10.35 5.46
C GLU A 61 -0.06 -9.32 5.97
N THR A 62 0.39 -8.13 6.36
CA THR A 62 -0.50 -7.06 6.83
C THR A 62 -1.41 -6.57 5.71
N PHE A 63 -0.89 -6.45 4.48
CA PHE A 63 -1.69 -6.06 3.31
C PHE A 63 -2.75 -7.12 2.96
N ALA A 64 -2.39 -8.40 3.01
CA ALA A 64 -3.31 -9.51 2.73
C ALA A 64 -4.43 -9.64 3.79
N ASN A 65 -4.15 -9.22 5.03
CA ASN A 65 -5.11 -9.23 6.13
C ASN A 65 -5.95 -7.94 6.22
N GLN A 66 -5.87 -7.04 5.24
CA GLN A 66 -6.73 -5.87 5.22
C GLN A 66 -8.19 -6.29 5.07
N ASP A 67 -9.06 -5.60 5.80
CA ASP A 67 -10.50 -5.78 5.69
C ASP A 67 -11.01 -5.36 4.30
N ASN A 68 -11.86 -6.19 3.68
CA ASN A 68 -12.35 -5.95 2.32
C ASN A 68 -13.18 -4.66 2.19
N GLU A 69 -13.94 -4.26 3.22
CA GLU A 69 -14.73 -3.02 3.18
C GLU A 69 -13.81 -1.79 3.25
N ASN A 70 -12.81 -1.84 4.13
CA ASN A 70 -11.80 -0.79 4.24
C ASN A 70 -10.98 -0.67 2.95
N LEU A 71 -10.57 -1.80 2.37
CA LEU A 71 -9.85 -1.81 1.11
C LEU A 71 -10.72 -1.29 -0.04
N PHE A 72 -11.98 -1.73 -0.14
CA PHE A 72 -12.93 -1.23 -1.14
C PHE A 72 -13.13 0.28 -1.02
N THR A 73 -13.28 0.80 0.20
CA THR A 73 -13.40 2.24 0.46
C THR A 73 -12.13 2.99 0.04
N ALA A 74 -10.96 2.44 0.34
CA ALA A 74 -9.68 3.04 -0.01
C ALA A 74 -9.46 3.08 -1.53
N VAL A 75 -9.71 1.99 -2.27
CA VAL A 75 -9.53 1.97 -3.74
C VAL A 75 -10.51 2.88 -4.47
N ASN A 76 -11.65 3.24 -3.87
CA ASN A 76 -12.58 4.25 -4.40
C ASN A 76 -12.21 5.69 -4.00
N SER A 77 -11.23 5.87 -3.11
CA SER A 77 -10.82 7.19 -2.65
C SER A 77 -10.04 7.94 -3.72
N ALA A 78 -10.33 9.24 -3.88
CA ALA A 78 -9.54 10.11 -4.73
C ALA A 78 -8.11 10.35 -4.21
N GLU A 79 -7.84 10.00 -2.95
CA GLU A 79 -6.53 10.17 -2.30
C GLU A 79 -5.67 8.91 -2.36
N ILE A 80 -6.19 7.79 -2.89
CA ILE A 80 -5.42 6.56 -3.00
C ILE A 80 -4.22 6.73 -3.94
N ALA A 81 -3.12 6.06 -3.58
CA ALA A 81 -1.92 6.05 -4.39
C ALA A 81 -2.07 5.10 -5.60
N PRO A 82 -1.65 5.49 -6.80
CA PRO A 82 -1.66 4.62 -7.99
C PRO A 82 -0.91 3.30 -7.79
N SER A 83 0.17 3.33 -7.02
CA SER A 83 0.96 2.15 -6.65
C SER A 83 0.16 1.10 -5.90
N VAL A 84 -0.73 1.52 -5.00
CA VAL A 84 -1.63 0.62 -4.27
C VAL A 84 -2.61 -0.04 -5.23
N LEU A 85 -3.18 0.72 -6.17
CA LEU A 85 -4.12 0.19 -7.17
C LEU A 85 -3.47 -0.89 -8.03
N GLY A 86 -2.25 -0.65 -8.53
CA GLY A 86 -1.49 -1.65 -9.27
C GLY A 86 -1.17 -2.89 -8.42
N PHE A 87 -0.78 -2.70 -7.16
CA PHE A 87 -0.50 -3.81 -6.25
C PHE A 87 -1.73 -4.67 -5.94
N VAL A 88 -2.91 -4.03 -5.80
CA VAL A 88 -4.19 -4.74 -5.63
C VAL A 88 -4.55 -5.49 -6.92
N ALA A 89 -4.35 -4.90 -8.09
CA ALA A 89 -4.62 -5.55 -9.38
C ALA A 89 -3.76 -6.79 -9.62
N GLU A 90 -2.49 -6.75 -9.20
CA GLU A 90 -1.58 -7.91 -9.29
C GLU A 90 -1.87 -9.00 -8.23
N SER A 91 -2.55 -8.63 -7.16
CA SER A 91 -2.93 -9.55 -6.09
C SER A 91 -4.10 -10.43 -6.51
N LYS A 92 -4.12 -11.71 -6.10
CA LYS A 92 -5.18 -12.68 -6.47
C LYS A 92 -6.14 -13.02 -5.33
N SER A 93 -6.12 -12.22 -4.26
CA SER A 93 -6.72 -12.60 -2.98
C SER A 93 -7.97 -11.80 -2.59
N PHE A 94 -8.37 -10.81 -3.40
CA PHE A 94 -9.48 -9.91 -3.09
C PHE A 94 -10.77 -10.27 -3.82
N GLU A 95 -11.89 -9.71 -3.37
CA GLU A 95 -13.21 -9.91 -3.97
C GLU A 95 -13.34 -9.21 -5.33
N ASN A 96 -14.19 -9.74 -6.21
CA ASN A 96 -14.41 -9.21 -7.57
C ASN A 96 -14.73 -7.71 -7.60
N ARG A 97 -15.56 -7.22 -6.67
CA ARG A 97 -15.93 -5.80 -6.57
C ARG A 97 -14.73 -4.88 -6.32
N ILE A 98 -13.66 -5.37 -5.69
CA ILE A 98 -12.45 -4.58 -5.44
C ILE A 98 -11.70 -4.41 -6.75
N TYR A 99 -11.58 -5.45 -7.58
CA TYR A 99 -11.00 -5.32 -8.91
C TYR A 99 -11.84 -4.42 -9.83
N GLU A 100 -13.17 -4.51 -9.77
CA GLU A 100 -14.05 -3.58 -10.51
C GLU A 100 -13.81 -2.12 -10.10
N ALA A 101 -13.66 -1.85 -8.80
CA ALA A 101 -13.33 -0.51 -8.30
C ALA A 101 -11.94 -0.04 -8.76
N VAL A 102 -10.96 -0.93 -8.82
CA VAL A 102 -9.63 -0.61 -9.35
C VAL A 102 -9.73 -0.27 -10.84
N ILE A 103 -10.39 -1.09 -11.66
CA ILE A 103 -10.51 -0.84 -13.11
C ILE A 103 -11.24 0.49 -13.41
N THR A 104 -12.19 0.88 -12.56
CA THR A 104 -12.96 2.11 -12.74
C THR A 104 -12.28 3.36 -12.17
N ASN A 105 -11.19 3.20 -11.41
CA ASN A 105 -10.44 4.33 -10.86
C ASN A 105 -9.49 4.93 -11.91
N ILE A 106 -9.66 6.23 -12.20
CA ILE A 106 -8.83 6.97 -13.17
C ILE A 106 -7.34 7.02 -12.81
N LYS A 107 -6.98 6.74 -11.55
CA LYS A 107 -5.59 6.68 -11.08
C LYS A 107 -4.94 5.31 -11.26
N THR A 108 -5.68 4.31 -11.72
CA THR A 108 -5.13 2.97 -11.96
C THR A 108 -4.11 3.03 -13.08
N PRO A 109 -2.87 2.55 -12.86
CA PRO A 109 -1.83 2.55 -13.90
C PRO A 109 -2.25 1.71 -15.12
N ASP A 110 -1.96 2.21 -16.33
CA ASP A 110 -2.30 1.52 -17.58
C ASP A 110 -1.63 0.13 -17.71
N ASP A 111 -0.46 -0.06 -17.07
CA ASP A 111 0.28 -1.33 -17.09
C ASP A 111 -0.33 -2.41 -16.17
N SER A 112 -1.36 -2.08 -15.39
CA SER A 112 -1.96 -2.97 -14.37
C SER A 112 -3.23 -3.71 -14.83
N ILE A 113 -3.63 -3.59 -16.10
CA ILE A 113 -4.86 -4.20 -16.68
C ILE A 113 -4.58 -5.10 -17.89
#